data_AF-R7WQ45-F1
#
_entry.id   AF-R7WQ45-F1
#
_cell.length_a   1.000
_cell.length_b   1.000
_cell.length_c   1.000
_cell.angle_alpha   90.00
_cell.angle_beta   90.00
_cell.angle_gamma   90.00
#
_symmetry.space_group_name_H-M   'P 1'
#
loop_
_entity.id
_entity.type
_entity.pdbx_description
1 polymer ?
#
loop_
_entity_poly.entity_id
_entity_poly.type
_entity_poly.pdbx_seq_one_letter_code
_entity_poly.pdbx_strand_id
1 'polypeptide(L)'
;MDSGSSAYARGINCMTKLHTVKRVLGTTAVAGAAVAMPIVFGTGTASAQSGNWDAVAQCESGGNWATNTGNGYYGGLQFSLSTWQAYGGTGLPSDASREHQISIAENVLAGQGPGAWPTCGANL
;
A
#
# COMPACT_ATOMS: atom_id res chain seq x y z
N MET A 1 -12.96 -9.13 -66.49
CA MET A 1 -14.19 -8.69 -65.80
C MET A 1 -13.88 -8.69 -64.31
N ASP A 2 -14.20 -7.74 -63.47
CA ASP A 2 -14.79 -6.39 -63.51
C ASP A 2 -14.89 -6.00 -62.01
N SER A 3 -15.10 -4.71 -61.73
CA SER A 3 -15.51 -4.15 -60.42
C SER A 3 -14.40 -4.09 -59.34
N GLY A 4 -13.90 -2.94 -58.91
CA GLY A 4 -14.52 -1.61 -58.86
C GLY A 4 -14.98 -1.31 -57.43
N SER A 5 -14.23 -0.45 -56.76
CA SER A 5 -14.73 0.59 -55.84
C SER A 5 -15.48 0.17 -54.57
N SER A 6 -14.77 0.14 -53.45
CA SER A 6 -15.29 0.73 -52.21
C SER A 6 -14.16 1.42 -51.45
N ALA A 7 -14.14 2.74 -51.62
CA ALA A 7 -13.43 3.65 -50.77
C ALA A 7 -14.01 3.58 -49.35
N TYR A 8 -13.16 3.31 -48.36
CA TYR A 8 -13.33 3.92 -47.05
C TYR A 8 -11.96 4.36 -46.55
N ALA A 9 -11.65 5.59 -46.92
CA ALA A 9 -10.59 6.37 -46.32
C ALA A 9 -10.86 6.51 -44.82
N ARG A 10 -10.06 5.83 -44.00
CA ARG A 10 -9.80 6.26 -42.63
C ARG A 10 -8.30 6.24 -42.44
N GLY A 11 -7.70 7.34 -42.88
CA GLY A 11 -6.36 7.72 -42.47
C GLY A 11 -6.29 7.63 -40.96
N ILE A 12 -5.42 6.75 -40.48
CA ILE A 12 -5.04 6.68 -39.08
C ILE A 12 -4.26 7.96 -38.84
N ASN A 13 -5.01 8.94 -38.35
CA ASN A 13 -4.54 10.26 -38.04
C ASN A 13 -3.39 10.13 -37.04
N CYS A 14 -2.20 10.44 -37.55
CA CYS A 14 -1.19 11.29 -36.95
C CYS A 14 -1.25 11.47 -35.43
N MET A 15 -0.05 11.41 -34.84
CA MET A 15 0.29 11.91 -33.51
C MET A 15 0.07 10.92 -32.37
N THR A 16 0.93 9.90 -32.33
CA THR A 16 1.53 9.44 -31.07
C THR A 16 2.24 10.63 -30.43
N LYS A 17 1.47 11.52 -29.80
CA LYS A 17 2.00 12.63 -29.02
C LYS A 17 2.51 12.00 -27.75
N LEU A 18 3.83 11.72 -27.72
CA LEU A 18 4.58 11.64 -26.48
C LEU A 18 4.37 12.97 -25.76
N HIS A 19 3.32 13.03 -24.95
CA HIS A 19 3.20 14.05 -23.93
C HIS A 19 4.05 13.61 -22.76
N THR A 20 5.35 13.84 -22.94
CA THR A 20 6.33 14.10 -21.89
C THR A 20 5.78 15.22 -21.01
N VAL A 21 4.98 14.88 -20.00
CA VAL A 21 4.65 15.79 -18.91
C VAL A 21 5.70 15.57 -17.83
N LYS A 22 6.88 16.15 -18.06
CA LYS A 22 7.84 16.45 -16.99
C LYS A 22 7.13 17.40 -16.02
N ARG A 23 6.59 16.88 -14.93
CA ARG A 23 6.24 17.71 -13.76
C ARG A 23 7.55 18.24 -13.18
N VAL A 24 7.97 19.40 -13.68
CA VAL A 24 8.95 20.26 -13.03
C VAL A 24 8.24 20.87 -11.83
N LEU A 25 8.35 20.23 -10.66
CA LEU A 25 8.14 20.92 -9.39
C LEU A 25 9.50 21.51 -8.99
N GLY A 26 9.62 22.82 -9.15
CA GLY A 26 10.79 23.57 -8.73
C GLY A 26 10.90 23.59 -7.20
N THR A 27 12.07 23.25 -6.70
CA THR A 27 12.49 23.58 -5.34
C THR A 27 13.62 24.60 -5.45
N THR A 28 13.29 25.85 -5.15
CA THR A 28 14.27 26.92 -4.93
C THR A 28 15.16 26.54 -3.75
N ALA A 29 16.46 26.39 -3.99
CA ALA A 29 17.44 26.14 -2.96
C ALA A 29 17.65 27.41 -2.12
N VAL A 30 17.19 27.40 -0.87
CA VAL A 30 17.64 28.33 0.18
C VAL A 30 18.64 27.57 1.05
N ALA A 31 19.94 27.72 0.73
CA ALA A 31 21.02 27.21 1.56
C ALA A 31 21.35 28.23 2.67
N GLY A 32 20.56 28.19 3.75
CA GLY A 32 20.93 28.74 5.06
C GLY A 32 21.51 27.62 5.91
N ALA A 33 22.70 27.81 6.46
CA ALA A 33 23.35 26.84 7.34
C ALA A 33 22.55 26.66 8.64
N ALA A 34 21.92 25.50 8.80
CA ALA A 34 21.44 24.99 10.08
C ALA A 34 21.70 23.48 10.12
N VAL A 35 22.55 23.06 11.06
CA VAL A 35 22.77 21.66 11.40
C VAL A 35 21.51 21.18 12.12
N ALA A 36 20.54 20.72 11.36
CA ALA A 36 19.40 19.97 11.86
C ALA A 36 19.28 18.75 10.94
N MET A 37 19.62 17.58 11.47
CA MET A 37 19.48 16.32 10.75
C MET A 37 18.08 16.25 10.15
N PRO A 38 17.92 16.20 8.82
CA PRO A 38 16.63 15.79 8.29
C PRO A 38 16.46 14.34 8.75
N ILE A 39 15.44 14.07 9.57
CA ILE A 39 14.84 12.74 9.58
C ILE A 39 14.27 12.60 8.18
N VAL A 40 15.10 12.10 7.27
CA VAL A 40 14.68 11.66 5.95
C VAL A 40 13.80 10.45 6.23
N PHE A 41 12.50 10.68 6.38
CA PHE A 41 11.53 9.63 6.13
C PHE A 41 11.73 9.25 4.68
N GLY A 42 12.53 8.20 4.46
CA GLY A 42 12.79 7.69 3.14
C GLY A 42 11.45 7.43 2.47
N THR A 43 11.21 8.11 1.36
CA THR A 43 10.28 7.61 0.34
C THR A 43 10.93 6.35 -0.22
N GLY A 44 10.87 5.26 0.54
CA GLY A 44 11.26 3.95 0.07
C GLY A 44 10.26 3.57 -1.01
N THR A 45 10.71 3.56 -2.26
CA THR A 45 10.01 2.84 -3.32
C THR A 45 10.21 1.35 -3.04
N ALA A 46 9.48 0.82 -2.06
CA ALA A 46 9.38 -0.61 -1.83
C ALA A 46 8.36 -1.17 -2.83
N SER A 47 8.83 -2.00 -3.74
CA SER A 47 7.99 -2.73 -4.68
C SER A 47 7.13 -3.76 -3.94
N ALA A 48 5.92 -3.40 -3.53
CA ALA A 48 4.78 -4.30 -3.34
C ALA A 48 3.55 -3.44 -3.08
N GLN A 49 2.43 -3.78 -3.71
CA GLN A 49 1.15 -3.08 -3.59
C GLN A 49 0.48 -3.20 -2.20
N SER A 50 1.24 -3.50 -1.14
CA SER A 50 0.73 -3.64 0.23
C SER A 50 0.73 -2.29 0.93
N GLY A 51 -0.38 -1.90 1.53
CA GLY A 51 -0.51 -0.67 2.33
C GLY A 51 0.57 -0.53 3.41
N ASN A 52 0.62 0.61 4.09
CA ASN A 52 1.64 0.91 5.11
C ASN A 52 1.44 0.13 6.43
N TRP A 53 1.23 -1.19 6.34
CA TRP A 53 0.94 -2.10 7.45
C TRP A 53 2.05 -2.16 8.50
N ASP A 54 3.28 -1.83 8.13
CA ASP A 54 4.37 -1.71 9.11
C ASP A 54 4.14 -0.52 10.03
N ALA A 55 3.69 0.61 9.50
CA ALA A 55 3.32 1.77 10.31
C ALA A 55 2.08 1.48 11.18
N VAL A 56 1.14 0.68 10.68
CA VAL A 56 -0.01 0.20 11.47
C VAL A 56 0.49 -0.67 12.61
N ALA A 57 1.34 -1.67 12.33
CA ALA A 57 1.90 -2.54 13.37
C ALA A 57 2.75 -1.77 14.38
N GLN A 58 3.43 -0.70 13.94
CA GLN A 58 4.16 0.21 14.81
C GLN A 58 3.23 0.97 15.75
N CYS A 59 2.07 1.40 15.27
CA CYS A 59 1.06 2.10 16.06
C CYS A 59 0.30 1.15 17.00
N GLU A 60 -0.03 -0.06 16.55
CA GLU A 60 -0.83 -1.05 17.29
C GLU A 60 0.00 -1.82 18.33
N SER A 61 1.19 -2.29 17.95
CA SER A 61 2.00 -3.23 18.75
C SER A 61 3.43 -2.73 19.00
N GLY A 62 3.74 -1.49 18.63
CA GLY A 62 5.12 -0.98 18.67
C GLY A 62 6.06 -1.68 17.66
N GLY A 63 5.50 -2.34 16.64
CA GLY A 63 6.24 -3.04 15.59
C GLY A 63 6.51 -4.52 15.90
N ASN A 64 6.00 -5.03 17.03
CA ASN A 64 6.19 -6.43 17.40
C ASN A 64 5.13 -7.34 16.75
N TRP A 65 5.55 -8.04 15.69
CA TRP A 65 4.71 -8.98 14.94
C TRP A 65 4.39 -10.28 15.68
N ALA A 66 5.10 -10.60 16.76
CA ALA A 66 4.88 -11.78 17.59
C ALA A 66 4.16 -11.44 18.91
N THR A 67 3.51 -10.27 18.99
CA THR A 67 2.82 -9.82 20.21
C THR A 67 1.73 -10.80 20.62
N ASN A 68 1.82 -11.27 21.85
CA ASN A 68 0.80 -12.09 22.51
C ASN A 68 0.83 -11.79 24.01
N THR A 69 0.12 -10.75 24.42
CA THR A 69 0.10 -10.26 25.81
C THR A 69 -1.02 -10.87 26.65
N GLY A 70 -1.85 -11.75 26.07
CA GLY A 70 -3.02 -12.32 26.73
C GLY A 70 -4.23 -11.39 26.81
N ASN A 71 -4.23 -10.28 26.05
CA ASN A 71 -5.35 -9.34 25.95
C ASN A 71 -6.45 -9.77 24.95
N GLY A 72 -6.33 -10.96 24.35
CA GLY A 72 -7.27 -11.48 23.35
C GLY A 72 -6.99 -11.03 21.90
N TYR A 73 -5.93 -10.25 21.71
CA TYR A 73 -5.43 -9.82 20.40
C TYR A 73 -4.02 -10.36 20.18
N TYR A 74 -3.67 -10.58 18.91
CA TYR A 74 -2.46 -11.28 18.56
C TYR A 74 -1.78 -10.64 17.34
N GLY A 75 -0.45 -10.75 17.32
CA GLY A 75 0.38 -10.33 16.21
C GLY A 75 0.58 -8.81 16.14
N GLY A 76 1.25 -8.37 15.08
CA GLY A 76 1.63 -6.95 14.93
C GLY A 76 0.44 -6.04 14.68
N LEU A 77 -0.60 -6.56 14.02
CA LEU A 77 -1.80 -5.82 13.65
C LEU A 77 -2.95 -5.98 14.66
N GLN A 78 -2.67 -6.60 15.82
CA GLN A 78 -3.65 -6.80 16.88
C GLN A 78 -4.95 -7.46 16.38
N PHE A 79 -4.82 -8.61 15.71
CA PHE A 79 -5.98 -9.39 15.26
C PHE A 79 -6.69 -10.07 16.42
N SER A 80 -8.02 -10.06 16.41
CA SER A 80 -8.78 -11.05 17.19
C SER A 80 -8.68 -12.42 16.52
N LEU A 81 -8.71 -13.49 17.32
CA LEU A 81 -8.62 -14.86 16.78
C LEU A 81 -9.82 -15.19 15.86
N SER A 82 -11.00 -14.65 16.16
CA SER A 82 -12.20 -14.84 15.34
C SER A 82 -12.07 -14.20 13.96
N THR A 83 -11.57 -12.96 13.88
CA THR A 83 -11.30 -12.29 12.59
C THR A 83 -10.21 -13.01 11.83
N TRP A 84 -9.10 -13.37 12.50
CA TRP A 84 -8.01 -14.12 11.88
C TRP A 84 -8.52 -15.37 11.14
N GLN A 85 -9.30 -16.19 11.84
CA GLN A 85 -9.85 -17.43 11.29
C GLN A 85 -10.90 -17.17 10.20
N ALA A 86 -11.73 -16.14 10.36
CA ALA A 86 -12.75 -15.78 9.37
C ALA A 86 -12.15 -15.40 8.00
N TYR A 87 -10.92 -14.88 7.98
CA TYR A 87 -10.24 -14.43 6.76
C TYR A 87 -9.17 -15.41 6.25
N GLY A 88 -9.18 -16.66 6.75
CA GLY A 88 -8.34 -17.76 6.25
C GLY A 88 -7.07 -18.02 7.07
N GLY A 89 -6.92 -17.35 8.21
CA GLY A 89 -5.81 -17.54 9.13
C GLY A 89 -5.93 -18.86 9.89
N THR A 90 -4.80 -19.53 10.10
CA THR A 90 -4.72 -20.74 10.93
C THR A 90 -3.79 -20.49 12.12
N GLY A 91 -3.98 -21.24 13.22
CA GLY A 91 -3.23 -21.02 14.45
C GLY A 91 -3.44 -19.62 15.06
N LEU A 92 -2.42 -19.10 15.74
CA LEU A 92 -2.41 -17.75 16.29
C LEU A 92 -1.72 -16.78 15.32
N PRO A 93 -2.21 -15.53 15.16
CA PRO A 93 -1.53 -14.50 14.39
C PRO A 93 -0.09 -14.25 14.86
N SER A 94 0.17 -14.34 16.16
CA SER A 94 1.50 -14.15 16.75
C SER A 94 2.53 -15.21 16.32
N ASP A 95 2.09 -16.39 15.90
CA ASP A 95 2.95 -17.46 15.38
C ASP A 95 3.10 -17.38 13.85
N ALA A 96 2.30 -16.55 13.18
CA ALA A 96 2.35 -16.36 11.74
C ALA A 96 3.42 -15.33 11.36
N SER A 97 4.04 -15.51 10.18
CA SER A 97 4.98 -14.53 9.65
C SER A 97 4.30 -13.20 9.37
N ARG A 98 5.07 -12.11 9.43
CA ARG A 98 4.61 -10.74 9.15
C ARG A 98 3.85 -10.65 7.83
N GLU A 99 4.41 -11.19 6.76
CA GLU A 99 3.81 -11.19 5.42
C GLU A 99 2.49 -11.98 5.36
N HIS A 100 2.35 -13.06 6.15
CA HIS A 100 1.07 -13.77 6.27
C HIS A 100 0.04 -12.95 7.05
N GLN A 101 0.47 -12.25 8.10
CA GLN A 101 -0.42 -11.33 8.81
C GLN A 101 -0.91 -10.20 7.90
N ILE A 102 -0.02 -9.66 7.05
CA ILE A 102 -0.37 -8.62 6.08
C ILE A 102 -1.33 -9.14 5.01
N SER A 103 -1.13 -10.35 4.48
CA SER A 103 -2.04 -10.88 3.45
C SER A 103 -3.47 -11.06 3.98
N ILE A 104 -3.59 -11.49 5.24
CA ILE A 104 -4.89 -11.59 5.92
C ILE A 104 -5.47 -10.19 6.18
N ALA A 105 -4.63 -9.22 6.55
CA ALA A 105 -5.03 -7.83 6.75
C ALA A 105 -5.58 -7.18 5.48
N GLU A 106 -4.96 -7.44 4.33
CA GLU A 106 -5.45 -7.02 3.02
C GLU A 106 -6.82 -7.65 2.71
N ASN A 107 -7.03 -8.92 3.06
CA ASN A 107 -8.36 -9.55 2.91
C ASN A 107 -9.41 -8.90 3.82
N VAL A 108 -9.03 -8.56 5.06
CA VAL A 108 -9.90 -7.84 6.00
C VAL A 108 -10.22 -6.44 5.49
N LEU A 109 -9.21 -5.71 4.97
CA LEU A 109 -9.37 -4.38 4.39
C LEU A 109 -10.30 -4.44 3.17
N ALA A 110 -10.15 -5.44 2.31
CA ALA A 110 -11.03 -5.65 1.17
C ALA A 110 -12.48 -5.99 1.57
N GLY A 111 -12.67 -6.68 2.71
CA GLY A 111 -13.99 -7.10 3.18
C GLY A 111 -14.73 -6.07 4.05
N GLN A 112 -14.02 -5.39 4.96
CA GLN A 112 -14.59 -4.45 5.95
C GLN A 112 -14.33 -2.98 5.59
N GLY A 113 -13.42 -2.72 4.67
CA GLY A 113 -12.93 -1.37 4.38
C GLY A 113 -11.94 -0.85 5.44
N PRO A 114 -11.46 0.40 5.29
CA PRO A 114 -10.46 1.01 6.16
C PRO A 114 -10.92 1.18 7.62
N GLY A 115 -12.20 0.97 7.91
CA GLY A 115 -12.77 1.02 9.26
C GLY A 115 -12.28 -0.08 10.21
N ALA A 116 -11.57 -1.10 9.72
CA ALA A 116 -10.94 -2.11 10.56
C ALA A 116 -9.73 -1.56 11.35
N TRP A 117 -9.07 -0.51 10.86
CA TRP A 117 -7.96 0.19 11.54
C TRP A 117 -8.15 1.71 11.50
N PRO A 118 -9.14 2.28 12.22
CA PRO A 118 -9.54 3.68 12.07
C PRO A 118 -8.51 4.67 12.63
N THR A 119 -7.70 4.26 13.62
CA THR A 119 -6.72 5.12 14.29
C THR A 119 -5.31 4.95 13.73
N CYS A 120 -4.86 3.71 13.59
CA CYS A 120 -3.52 3.40 13.12
C CYS A 120 -3.42 3.17 11.60
N GLY A 121 -4.55 2.91 10.93
CA GLY A 121 -4.66 2.65 9.49
C GLY A 121 -5.09 3.84 8.65
N ALA A 122 -5.04 5.07 9.18
CA ALA A 122 -5.47 6.28 8.47
C ALA A 122 -4.70 6.56 7.15
N ASN A 123 -3.60 5.86 6.90
CA ASN A 123 -2.78 5.94 5.68
C ASN A 123 -2.74 4.63 4.88
N LEU A 124 -3.67 3.70 5.11
CA LEU A 124 -3.83 2.44 4.36
C LEU A 124 -4.64 2.64 3.08
#